data_AF-A0A838KEP6-F1
#
_entry.id   AF-A0A838KEP6-F1
#
_cell.length_a   1.000
_cell.length_b   1.000
_cell.length_c   1.000
_cell.angle_alpha   90.00
_cell.angle_beta   90.00
_cell.angle_gamma   90.00
#
_symmetry.space_group_name_H-M   'P 1'
#
loop_
_entity.id
_entity.type
_entity.pdbx_description
1 polymer ?
#
loop_
_entity_poly.entity_id
_entity_poly.type
_entity_poly.pdbx_seq_one_letter_code
_entity_poly.pdbx_strand_id
1 'polypeptide(L)'
;MRDLARGIHPAILSEAGLEAALESLVGRSTLPVRLEVDLPQEPPAPVAAAAYFAVSEALTNVAKHVHASDAVVSVEATPSGLRVVVVDDGVGGAVAAEGSG
;
A
#
# COMPACT_ATOMS: atom_id res chain seq x y z
N MET A 1 -10.85 12.78 -4.43
CA MET A 1 -11.37 12.28 -5.71
C MET A 1 -11.34 10.75 -5.63
N ARG A 2 -12.52 10.12 -5.57
CA ARG A 2 -12.67 8.66 -5.39
C ARG A 2 -12.55 7.98 -6.76
N ASP A 3 -11.32 7.71 -7.20
CA ASP A 3 -11.06 6.76 -8.28
C ASP A 3 -10.94 5.37 -7.70
N LEU A 4 -12.09 4.73 -7.52
CA LEU A 4 -12.20 3.29 -7.31
C LEU A 4 -11.53 2.58 -8.50
N ALA A 5 -10.25 2.25 -8.36
CA ALA A 5 -9.67 0.90 -8.30
C ALA A 5 -10.63 -0.28 -8.69
N ARG A 6 -11.35 -0.17 -9.81
CA ARG A 6 -12.58 -0.94 -10.06
C ARG A 6 -12.42 -2.32 -10.70
N GLY A 7 -11.23 -2.75 -11.08
CA GLY A 7 -11.11 -4.01 -11.83
C GLY A 7 -10.73 -5.23 -10.99
N ILE A 8 -9.70 -5.08 -10.16
CA ILE A 8 -8.89 -6.23 -9.72
C ILE A 8 -8.79 -6.33 -8.19
N HIS A 9 -9.06 -5.22 -7.50
CA HIS A 9 -8.49 -4.92 -6.19
C HIS A 9 -9.05 -5.74 -5.00
N PRO A 10 -10.34 -6.16 -4.95
CA PRO A 10 -10.80 -7.09 -3.92
C PRO A 10 -10.55 -8.56 -4.25
N ALA A 11 -10.57 -8.93 -5.54
CA ALA A 11 -10.52 -10.33 -5.97
C ALA A 11 -9.13 -10.94 -5.71
N ILE A 12 -8.06 -10.25 -6.13
CA ILE A 12 -6.70 -10.74 -5.91
C ILE A 12 -6.36 -10.84 -4.41
N LEU A 13 -6.88 -9.92 -3.60
CA LEU A 13 -6.71 -9.96 -2.16
C LEU A 13 -7.42 -11.17 -1.53
N SER A 14 -8.63 -11.51 -2.00
CA SER A 14 -9.37 -12.68 -1.53
C SER A 14 -8.86 -14.02 -2.06
N GLU A 15 -8.21 -14.04 -3.24
CA GLU A 15 -7.78 -15.26 -3.92
C GLU A 15 -6.30 -15.60 -3.68
N ALA A 16 -5.44 -14.58 -3.58
CA ALA A 16 -3.98 -14.73 -3.57
C ALA A 16 -3.29 -14.10 -2.34
N GLY A 17 -4.05 -13.42 -1.47
CA GLY A 17 -3.53 -12.81 -0.25
C GLY A 17 -2.92 -11.42 -0.44
N LEU A 18 -2.52 -10.81 0.67
CA LEU A 18 -2.04 -9.43 0.73
C LEU A 18 -0.74 -9.22 -0.04
N GLU A 19 0.23 -10.12 0.10
CA GLU A 19 1.54 -9.99 -0.55
C GLU A 19 1.40 -9.92 -2.08
N ALA A 20 0.72 -10.89 -2.69
CA ALA A 20 0.49 -10.93 -4.13
C ALA A 20 -0.33 -9.71 -4.61
N ALA A 21 -1.30 -9.26 -3.81
CA ALA A 21 -2.06 -8.05 -4.12
C ALA A 21 -1.15 -6.81 -4.15
N LEU A 22 -0.23 -6.67 -3.19
CA LEU A 22 0.74 -5.58 -3.11
C LEU A 22 1.77 -5.66 -4.24
N GLU A 23 2.27 -6.84 -4.58
CA GLU A 23 3.16 -7.05 -5.74
C GLU A 23 2.51 -6.54 -7.03
N SER A 24 1.25 -6.91 -7.25
CA SER A 24 0.48 -6.44 -8.40
C SER A 24 0.31 -4.92 -8.40
N LEU A 25 0.13 -4.33 -7.22
CA LEU A 25 -0.04 -2.88 -7.05
C LEU A 25 1.26 -2.13 -7.35
N VAL A 26 2.40 -2.54 -6.76
CA VAL A 26 3.71 -1.90 -6.99
C VAL A 26 4.18 -2.06 -8.43
N GLY A 27 3.89 -3.20 -9.07
CA GLY A 27 4.23 -3.45 -10.46
C GLY A 27 3.52 -2.55 -11.47
N ARG A 28 2.46 -1.84 -11.05
CA ARG A 28 1.75 -0.83 -11.87
C ARG A 28 2.16 0.61 -11.56
N SER A 29 3.08 0.82 -10.62
CA SER A 29 3.55 2.17 -10.27
C SER A 29 4.27 2.83 -11.44
N THR A 30 4.15 4.15 -11.57
CA THR A 30 4.83 4.95 -12.58
C THR A 30 6.30 5.22 -12.26
N LEU A 31 6.73 4.92 -11.03
CA LEU A 31 8.12 5.01 -10.56
C LEU A 31 8.56 3.69 -9.93
N PRO A 32 9.87 3.41 -9.83
CA PRO A 32 10.37 2.23 -9.17
C PRO A 32 9.92 2.16 -7.71
N VAL A 33 9.25 1.06 -7.34
CA VAL A 33 8.84 0.80 -5.95
C VAL A 33 9.47 -0.49 -5.48
N ARG A 34 10.21 -0.44 -4.37
CA ARG A 34 10.67 -1.65 -3.67
C ARG A 34 9.56 -2.12 -2.73
N LEU A 35 9.25 -3.40 -2.76
CA LEU A 35 8.31 -4.04 -1.86
C LEU A 35 9.05 -5.01 -0.94
N GLU A 36 8.83 -4.86 0.36
CA GLU A 36 9.35 -5.73 1.42
C GLU A 36 8.16 -6.24 2.25
N VAL A 37 7.95 -7.54 2.28
CA VAL A 37 6.83 -8.16 3.01
C VAL A 37 7.37 -9.23 3.96
N ASP A 38 7.05 -9.08 5.24
CA ASP A 38 7.32 -10.06 6.28
C ASP A 38 6.01 -10.41 7.00
N LEU A 39 5.28 -11.36 6.40
CA LEU A 39 4.01 -11.85 6.90
C LEU A 39 4.12 -13.37 7.13
N PRO A 40 4.38 -13.83 8.37
CA PRO A 40 4.47 -15.26 8.66
C PRO A 40 3.15 -16.00 8.45
N GLN A 41 2.03 -15.28 8.38
CA GLN A 41 0.71 -15.78 8.04
C GLN A 41 -0.11 -14.66 7.40
N GLU A 42 -1.13 -15.04 6.62
CA GLU A 42 -2.06 -14.09 6.02
C GLU A 42 -2.85 -13.35 7.12
N PRO A 43 -2.88 -12.00 7.12
CA PRO A 43 -3.68 -11.25 8.07
C PRO A 43 -5.19 -11.48 7.86
N PRO A 44 -6.03 -11.22 8.89
CA PRO A 44 -7.48 -11.27 8.73
C PRO A 44 -7.94 -10.38 7.58
N ALA A 45 -8.91 -10.84 6.78
CA ALA A 45 -9.35 -10.14 5.57
C ALA A 45 -9.64 -8.62 5.75
N PRO A 46 -10.25 -8.15 6.86
CA PRO A 46 -10.43 -6.71 7.08
C PRO A 46 -9.10 -5.95 7.24
N VAL A 47 -8.11 -6.56 7.89
CA VAL A 47 -6.76 -5.99 8.09
C VAL A 47 -6.00 -5.98 6.76
N ALA A 48 -6.09 -7.08 6.01
CA ALA A 48 -5.50 -7.18 4.68
C ALA A 48 -6.04 -6.10 3.75
N ALA A 49 -7.37 -5.89 3.75
CA ALA A 49 -8.01 -4.88 2.94
C ALA A 49 -7.59 -3.46 3.36
N ALA A 50 -7.54 -3.18 4.67
CA ALA A 50 -7.09 -1.88 5.17
C ALA A 50 -5.65 -1.58 4.77
N ALA A 51 -4.74 -2.55 4.93
CA ALA A 51 -3.34 -2.41 4.51
C ALA A 51 -3.22 -2.16 3.01
N TYR A 52 -3.95 -2.93 2.21
CA TYR A 52 -3.98 -2.77 0.76
C TYR A 52 -4.41 -1.36 0.32
N PHE A 53 -5.52 -0.86 0.88
CA PHE A 53 -6.03 0.47 0.55
C PHE A 53 -5.07 1.58 1.01
N ALA A 54 -4.47 1.44 2.19
CA ALA A 54 -3.48 2.39 2.68
C ALA A 54 -2.26 2.50 1.74
N VAL A 55 -1.71 1.37 1.29
CA VAL A 55 -0.61 1.37 0.32
C VAL A 55 -1.04 1.95 -1.03
N SER A 56 -2.22 1.57 -1.52
CA SER A 56 -2.76 2.07 -2.79
C SER A 56 -2.92 3.59 -2.78
N GLU A 57 -3.45 4.16 -1.70
CA GLU A 57 -3.58 5.61 -1.53
C GLU A 57 -2.22 6.29 -1.40
N ALA A 58 -1.31 5.72 -0.60
CA ALA A 58 0.04 6.26 -0.45
C ALA A 58 0.77 6.32 -1.80
N LEU A 59 0.81 5.24 -2.57
CA LEU A 59 1.43 5.21 -3.90
C LEU A 59 0.75 6.15 -4.89
N THR A 60 -0.58 6.29 -4.81
CA THR A 60 -1.31 7.30 -5.60
C THR A 60 -0.85 8.72 -5.25
N ASN A 61 -0.57 8.99 -3.99
CA ASN A 61 -0.04 10.27 -3.55
C ASN A 61 1.40 10.46 -4.00
N VAL A 62 2.28 9.45 -3.85
CA VAL A 62 3.65 9.50 -4.36
C VAL A 62 3.66 9.83 -5.86
N ALA A 63 2.84 9.15 -6.66
CA ALA A 63 2.76 9.39 -8.11
C ALA A 63 2.30 10.82 -8.48
N LYS A 64 1.54 11.50 -7.62
CA LYS A 64 1.15 12.92 -7.82
C LYS A 64 2.27 13.88 -7.49
N HIS A 65 3.18 13.51 -6.58
CA HIS A 65 4.34 14.33 -6.24
C HIS A 65 5.42 14.11 -7.29
N VAL A 66 5.39 14.92 -8.34
CA VAL A 66 6.32 14.89 -9.50
C VAL A 66 7.82 15.02 -9.15
N HIS A 67 8.16 15.11 -7.87
CA HIS A 67 9.53 15.21 -7.38
C HIS A 67 10.05 13.91 -6.74
N ALA A 68 9.19 12.90 -6.52
CA ALA A 68 9.63 11.59 -6.05
C ALA A 68 10.24 10.80 -7.22
N SER A 69 11.40 10.20 -7.00
CA SER A 69 12.12 9.38 -7.97
C SER A 69 12.06 7.88 -7.64
N ASP A 70 11.85 7.51 -6.37
CA ASP A 70 11.62 6.15 -5.94
C ASP A 70 10.72 6.07 -4.69
N ALA A 71 10.24 4.86 -4.38
CA ALA A 71 9.56 4.60 -3.13
C ALA A 71 9.84 3.20 -2.59
N VAL A 72 9.63 3.04 -1.28
CA VAL A 72 9.72 1.77 -0.56
C VAL A 72 8.41 1.53 0.16
N VAL A 73 7.88 0.32 0.01
CA VAL A 73 6.73 -0.19 0.77
C VAL A 73 7.22 -1.35 1.61
N SER A 74 7.07 -1.24 2.93
CA SER A 74 7.37 -2.30 3.89
C SER A 74 6.11 -2.70 4.64
N VAL A 75 5.82 -4.00 4.68
CA VAL A 75 4.69 -4.56 5.42
C VAL A 75 5.19 -5.68 6.33
N GLU A 76 5.03 -5.51 7.63
CA GLU A 76 5.45 -6.50 8.62
C GLU A 76 4.33 -6.85 9.60
N ALA A 77 4.28 -8.12 10.00
CA ALA A 77 3.48 -8.53 11.14
C ALA A 77 4.17 -8.10 12.45
N THR A 78 3.38 -7.56 13.36
CA THR A 78 3.81 -7.16 14.70
C THR A 78 2.98 -7.90 15.75
N PRO A 79 3.41 -7.95 17.03
CA PRO A 79 2.62 -8.59 18.08
C PRO A 79 1.20 -8.02 18.27
N SER A 80 0.96 -6.77 17.85
CA SER A 80 -0.30 -6.06 18.01
C SER A 80 -1.09 -5.87 16.72
N GLY A 81 -0.64 -6.41 15.58
CA GLY A 81 -1.28 -6.22 14.29
C GLY A 81 -0.27 -6.12 13.15
N LEU A 82 -0.57 -5.29 12.16
CA LEU A 82 0.25 -5.15 10.96
C LEU A 82 0.78 -3.73 10.85
N ARG A 83 2.08 -3.58 10.59
CA ARG A 83 2.70 -2.28 10.33
C ARG A 83 2.91 -2.14 8.83
N VAL A 84 2.40 -1.04 8.28
CA VAL A 84 2.64 -0.62 6.90
C VAL A 84 3.46 0.66 6.93
N VAL A 85 4.54 0.68 6.19
CA VAL A 85 5.37 1.88 5.99
C VAL A 85 5.50 2.11 4.49
N VAL A 86 5.21 3.33 4.05
CA VAL A 86 5.48 3.79 2.68
C VAL A 86 6.37 5.01 2.79
N VAL A 87 7.54 4.95 2.16
CA VAL A 87 8.53 6.01 2.13
C VAL A 87 8.79 6.39 0.69
N ASP A 88 8.68 7.68 0.36
CA ASP A 88 9.15 8.24 -0.89
C ASP A 88 10.25 9.28 -0.62
N ASP A 89 11.07 9.57 -1.62
CA ASP A 89 12.13 10.58 -1.59
C ASP A 89 11.64 11.99 -1.97
N GLY A 90 10.33 12.18 -2.10
CA GLY A 90 9.72 13.47 -2.37
C GLY A 90 9.90 14.46 -1.22
N VAL A 91 9.75 15.75 -1.54
CA VAL A 91 9.97 16.87 -0.60
C VAL A 91 8.96 16.98 0.55
N GLY A 92 8.02 16.04 0.66
CA GLY A 92 7.03 15.97 1.73
C GLY A 92 5.94 17.05 1.66
N GLY A 93 4.69 16.62 1.82
CA GLY A 93 3.53 17.50 2.01
C GLY A 93 2.34 16.81 2.69
N ALA A 94 2.50 15.53 3.07
CA ALA A 94 1.43 14.73 3.66
C ALA A 94 1.34 15.03 5.17
N VAL A 95 0.35 15.84 5.53
CA VAL A 95 -0.18 15.87 6.90
C VAL A 95 -0.87 14.52 7.11
N ALA A 96 -0.49 13.77 8.15
CA ALA A 96 -1.21 12.55 8.52
C ALA A 96 -2.67 12.92 8.79
N ALA A 97 -3.55 12.60 7.85
CA ALA A 97 -4.97 12.80 8.06
C ALA A 97 -5.41 11.80 9.12
N GLU A 98 -5.80 12.32 10.29
CA GLU A 98 -6.56 11.55 11.26
C GLU A 98 -7.75 10.93 10.52
N GLY A 99 -7.80 9.60 10.47
CA GLY A 99 -8.85 8.86 9.79
C GLY A 99 -10.20 9.23 10.41
N SER A 100 -11.04 9.94 9.65
CA SER A 100 -12.45 10.07 10.01
C SER A 100 -13.11 8.72 9.75
N GLY A 101 -13.67 8.14 10.82
CA GLY A 101 -14.58 7.01 10.74
C GLY A 101 -15.89 7.33 10.02
#